data_AF-A0A2W4NK73-F1
#
_entry.id   AF-A0A2W4NK73-F1
#
_cell.length_a   1.000
_cell.length_b   1.000
_cell.length_c   1.000
_cell.angle_alpha   90.00
_cell.angle_beta   90.00
_cell.angle_gamma   90.00
#
_symmetry.space_group_name_H-M   'P 1'
#
loop_
_entity.id
_entity.type
_entity.pdbx_description
1 polymer ?
#
loop_
_entity_poly.entity_id
_entity_poly.type
_entity_poly.pdbx_seq_one_letter_code
_entity_poly.pdbx_strand_id
1 'polypeptide(L)'
;IGPDSAVGLGVLTLFGVMFGTVYLLALIVGGASYSSMVYALQPWVQERLPFGPALERSLALIGYRFWRNVAAWALSALLLAAGGLTVTLAIGVLVPLPMTLALGSDSPLAQAISLSAWLLGMIVVLPPLPIWMALLYRSNAEARAGGDLEARVQAWAREAAGS
;
A
#
# COMPACT_ATOMS: atom_id res chain seq x y z
N ILE A 1 -18.60 26.94 -30.67
CA ILE A 1 -17.64 25.83 -30.46
C ILE A 1 -17.53 25.12 -31.79
N GLY A 2 -16.49 25.44 -32.57
CA GLY A 2 -16.30 24.87 -33.92
C GLY A 2 -15.78 23.42 -33.86
N PRO A 3 -15.84 22.67 -34.97
CA PRO A 3 -15.35 21.29 -35.04
C PRO A 3 -13.90 21.15 -34.54
N ASP A 4 -13.05 22.16 -34.77
CA ASP A 4 -11.64 22.18 -34.33
C ASP A 4 -11.48 22.18 -32.80
N SER A 5 -12.41 22.83 -32.09
CA SER A 5 -12.41 22.84 -30.62
C SER A 5 -12.89 21.52 -30.01
N ALA A 6 -13.78 20.79 -30.70
CA ALA A 6 -14.22 19.46 -30.28
C ALA A 6 -13.12 18.41 -30.48
N VAL A 7 -12.40 18.48 -31.62
CA VAL A 7 -11.22 17.63 -31.88
C VAL A 7 -10.11 17.93 -30.88
N GLY A 8 -9.82 19.21 -30.61
CA GLY A 8 -8.83 19.62 -29.62
C GLY A 8 -9.14 19.11 -28.20
N LEU A 9 -10.40 19.21 -27.76
CA LEU A 9 -10.84 18.64 -26.47
C LEU A 9 -10.73 17.12 -26.45
N GLY A 10 -11.13 16.43 -27.52
CA GLY A 10 -11.02 14.98 -27.62
C GLY A 10 -9.58 14.49 -27.50
N VAL A 11 -8.64 15.17 -28.16
CA VAL A 11 -7.20 14.89 -28.06
C VAL A 11 -6.70 15.13 -26.64
N LEU A 12 -7.07 16.26 -26.01
CA LEU A 12 -6.65 16.58 -24.64
C LEU A 12 -7.18 15.56 -23.62
N THR A 13 -8.43 15.12 -23.76
CA THR A 13 -9.01 14.06 -22.91
C THR A 13 -8.28 12.74 -23.10
N LEU A 14 -7.99 12.34 -24.35
CA LEU A 14 -7.25 11.11 -24.63
C LEU A 14 -5.86 11.13 -23.97
N PHE A 15 -5.10 12.21 -24.15
CA PHE A 15 -3.79 12.36 -23.52
C PHE A 15 -3.88 12.38 -22.00
N GLY A 16 -4.86 13.08 -21.43
CA GLY A 16 -5.10 13.12 -19.99
C GLY A 16 -5.42 11.74 -19.40
N VAL A 17 -6.31 10.98 -20.05
CA VAL A 17 -6.66 9.62 -19.62
C VAL A 17 -5.46 8.67 -19.76
N MET A 18 -4.72 8.77 -20.86
CA MET A 18 -3.54 7.93 -21.09
C MET A 18 -2.46 8.21 -20.04
N PHE A 19 -2.12 9.47 -19.81
CA PHE A 19 -1.12 9.87 -18.81
C PHE A 19 -1.58 9.51 -17.40
N GLY A 20 -2.84 9.78 -17.06
CA GLY A 20 -3.43 9.43 -15.77
C GLY A 20 -3.38 7.92 -15.50
N THR A 21 -3.66 7.11 -16.52
CA THR A 21 -3.63 5.64 -16.41
C THR A 21 -2.21 5.11 -16.23
N VAL A 22 -1.23 5.61 -17.01
CA VAL A 22 0.18 5.23 -16.87
C VAL A 22 0.71 5.63 -15.49
N TYR A 23 0.36 6.83 -15.02
CA TYR A 23 0.73 7.30 -13.69
C TYR A 23 0.14 6.42 -12.58
N LEU A 24 -1.15 6.07 -12.68
CA LEU A 24 -1.81 5.17 -11.73
C LEU A 24 -1.16 3.78 -11.72
N LEU A 25 -0.84 3.23 -12.90
CA LEU A 25 -0.14 1.95 -13.02
C LEU A 25 1.24 2.01 -12.36
N ALA A 26 1.99 3.09 -12.58
CA ALA A 26 3.29 3.29 -11.93
C ALA A 26 3.16 3.34 -10.40
N LEU A 27 2.13 4.02 -9.88
CA LEU A 27 1.84 4.04 -8.44
C LEU A 27 1.50 2.66 -7.89
N ILE A 28 0.68 1.88 -8.60
CA ILE A 28 0.32 0.52 -8.20
C ILE A 28 1.55 -0.39 -8.17
N VAL A 29 2.37 -0.36 -9.23
CA VAL A 29 3.58 -1.19 -9.34
C VAL A 29 4.59 -0.80 -8.26
N GLY A 30 4.85 0.50 -8.08
CA GLY A 30 5.75 1.00 -7.05
C GLY A 30 5.26 0.66 -5.63
N GLY A 31 3.98 0.91 -5.34
CA GLY A 31 3.38 0.60 -4.05
C GLY A 31 3.29 -0.89 -3.76
N ALA A 32 3.04 -1.74 -4.76
CA ALA A 32 3.02 -3.19 -4.60
C ALA A 32 4.43 -3.72 -4.35
N SER A 33 5.44 -3.18 -5.05
CA SER A 33 6.85 -3.49 -4.81
C SER A 33 7.25 -3.14 -3.38
N TYR A 34 6.92 -1.94 -2.92
CA TYR A 34 7.17 -1.51 -1.54
C TYR A 34 6.43 -2.38 -0.52
N SER A 35 5.15 -2.68 -0.76
CA SER A 35 4.35 -3.58 0.09
C SER A 35 4.98 -4.97 0.19
N SER A 36 5.46 -5.52 -0.94
CA SER A 36 6.12 -6.83 -0.99
C SER A 36 7.43 -6.84 -0.20
N MET A 37 8.19 -5.74 -0.23
CA MET A 37 9.41 -5.58 0.57
C MET A 37 9.06 -5.55 2.06
N VAL A 38 8.09 -4.73 2.46
CA VAL A 38 7.63 -4.66 3.86
C VAL A 38 7.10 -6.01 4.33
N TYR A 39 6.39 -6.75 3.47
CA TYR A 39 5.95 -8.12 3.73
C TYR A 39 7.13 -9.09 3.92
N ALA A 40 8.15 -9.02 3.06
CA ALA A 40 9.33 -9.89 3.13
C ALA A 40 10.22 -9.62 4.36
N LEU A 41 10.12 -8.44 4.97
CA LEU A 41 10.83 -8.09 6.21
C LEU A 41 10.14 -8.60 7.48
N GLN A 42 8.88 -9.06 7.39
CA GLN A 42 8.11 -9.46 8.56
C GLN A 42 8.74 -10.59 9.40
N PRO A 43 9.43 -11.61 8.86
CA PRO A 43 10.06 -12.62 9.70
C PRO A 43 11.14 -12.07 10.63
N TRP A 44 11.84 -10.99 10.24
CA TRP A 44 12.80 -10.32 11.12
C TRP A 44 12.11 -9.53 12.23
N VAL A 45 11.03 -8.83 11.91
CA VAL A 45 10.33 -7.98 12.86
C VAL A 45 9.48 -8.80 13.84
N GLN A 46 8.75 -9.80 13.34
CA GLN A 46 7.79 -10.58 14.13
C GLN A 46 8.40 -11.84 14.75
N GLU A 47 9.14 -12.63 13.96
CA GLU A 47 9.67 -13.93 14.41
C GLU A 47 11.13 -13.85 14.91
N ARG A 48 11.80 -12.69 14.73
CA ARG A 48 13.21 -12.44 15.11
C ARG A 48 14.19 -13.49 14.59
N LEU A 49 13.91 -14.04 13.40
CA LEU A 49 14.77 -15.05 12.78
C LEU A 49 16.10 -14.45 12.30
N PRO A 50 17.19 -15.24 12.24
CA PRO A 50 18.42 -14.82 11.56
C PRO A 50 18.20 -14.71 10.04
N PHE A 51 19.10 -13.98 9.35
CA PHE A 51 18.95 -13.60 7.94
C PHE A 51 18.60 -14.75 6.99
N GLY A 52 19.35 -15.85 7.03
CA GLY A 52 19.15 -16.99 6.13
C GLY A 52 17.75 -17.63 6.26
N PRO A 53 17.38 -18.13 7.45
CA PRO A 53 16.05 -18.70 7.69
C PRO A 53 14.90 -17.72 7.42
N ALA A 54 15.09 -16.44 7.72
CA ALA A 54 14.09 -15.42 7.41
C ALA A 54 13.87 -15.25 5.90
N LEU A 55 14.95 -15.27 5.10
CA LEU A 55 14.86 -15.17 3.65
C LEU A 55 14.16 -16.39 3.04
N GLU A 56 14.50 -17.59 3.50
CA GLU A 56 13.82 -18.83 3.11
C GLU A 56 12.32 -18.77 3.46
N ARG A 57 12.00 -18.34 4.69
CA ARG A 57 10.62 -18.18 5.18
C ARG A 57 9.83 -17.18 4.33
N SER A 58 10.42 -16.03 4.02
CA SER A 58 9.79 -15.01 3.17
C SER A 58 9.54 -15.50 1.77
N LEU A 59 10.52 -16.13 1.11
CA LEU A 59 10.35 -16.67 -0.24
C LEU A 59 9.28 -17.78 -0.26
N ALA A 60 9.29 -18.66 0.74
CA ALA A 60 8.28 -19.70 0.87
C ALA A 60 6.87 -19.10 0.99
N LEU A 61 6.68 -18.10 1.85
CA LEU A 61 5.37 -17.45 2.06
C LEU A 61 4.93 -16.56 0.88
N ILE A 62 5.87 -15.94 0.17
CA ILE A 62 5.59 -15.22 -1.08
C ILE A 62 5.07 -16.19 -2.14
N GLY A 63 5.72 -17.33 -2.31
CA GLY A 63 5.27 -18.38 -3.23
C GLY A 63 3.93 -19.00 -2.80
N TYR A 64 3.68 -19.11 -1.50
CA TYR A 64 2.40 -19.57 -0.97
C TYR A 64 1.27 -18.59 -1.31
N ARG A 65 0.36 -19.03 -2.17
CA ARG A 65 -0.76 -18.19 -2.67
C ARG A 65 -0.26 -16.90 -3.32
N PHE A 66 0.80 -17.00 -4.14
CA PHE A 66 1.43 -15.89 -4.86
C PHE A 66 0.43 -14.88 -5.45
N TRP A 67 -0.56 -15.34 -6.22
CA TRP A 67 -1.56 -14.45 -6.84
C TRP A 67 -2.40 -13.68 -5.82
N ARG A 68 -2.73 -14.30 -4.68
CA ARG A 68 -3.45 -13.62 -3.60
C ARG A 68 -2.57 -12.55 -2.94
N ASN A 69 -1.29 -12.84 -2.76
CA ASN A 69 -0.34 -11.88 -2.20
C ASN A 69 -0.15 -10.69 -3.15
N VAL A 70 0.04 -10.95 -4.44
CA VAL A 70 0.14 -9.91 -5.48
C VAL A 70 -1.12 -9.03 -5.50
N ALA A 71 -2.32 -9.63 -5.46
CA ALA A 71 -3.57 -8.87 -5.40
C ALA A 71 -3.67 -8.03 -4.11
N ALA A 72 -3.27 -8.58 -2.96
CA ALA A 72 -3.27 -7.84 -1.70
C ALA A 72 -2.28 -6.66 -1.72
N TRP A 73 -1.07 -6.87 -2.25
CA TRP A 73 -0.07 -5.80 -2.41
C TRP A 73 -0.55 -4.71 -3.36
N ALA A 74 -1.15 -5.09 -4.49
CA ALA A 74 -1.73 -4.14 -5.44
C ALA A 74 -2.90 -3.36 -4.82
N LEU A 75 -3.76 -4.01 -4.04
CA LEU A 75 -4.86 -3.34 -3.35
C LEU A 75 -4.35 -2.37 -2.27
N SER A 76 -3.36 -2.80 -1.46
CA SER A 76 -2.71 -1.91 -0.49
C SER A 76 -2.04 -0.71 -1.19
N ALA A 77 -1.40 -0.93 -2.33
CA ALA A 77 -0.81 0.12 -3.15
C ALA A 77 -1.87 1.10 -3.66
N LEU A 78 -3.02 0.60 -4.12
CA LEU A 78 -4.12 1.43 -4.60
C LEU A 78 -4.72 2.27 -3.47
N LEU A 79 -4.92 1.69 -2.28
CA LEU A 79 -5.42 2.40 -1.11
C LEU A 79 -4.44 3.47 -0.63
N LEU A 80 -3.14 3.16 -0.60
CA LEU A 80 -2.11 4.15 -0.32
C LEU A 80 -2.04 5.24 -1.38
N ALA A 81 -2.18 4.91 -2.66
CA ALA A 81 -2.21 5.90 -3.72
C ALA A 81 -3.41 6.85 -3.54
N ALA A 82 -4.60 6.31 -3.27
CA ALA A 82 -5.80 7.10 -3.03
C ALA A 82 -5.65 8.00 -1.79
N GLY A 83 -5.20 7.44 -0.66
CA GLY A 83 -4.98 8.19 0.58
C GLY A 83 -3.87 9.23 0.43
N GLY A 84 -2.75 8.85 -0.17
CA GLY A 84 -1.59 9.71 -0.41
C GLY A 84 -1.90 10.85 -1.37
N LEU A 85 -2.65 10.61 -2.45
CA LEU A 85 -3.11 11.67 -3.35
C LEU A 85 -4.08 12.62 -2.65
N THR A 86 -5.02 12.08 -1.86
CA THR A 86 -5.98 12.89 -1.09
C THR A 86 -5.25 13.79 -0.09
N VAL A 87 -4.30 13.23 0.66
CA VAL A 87 -3.48 13.97 1.63
C VAL A 87 -2.56 14.97 0.94
N THR A 88 -1.93 14.61 -0.17
CA THR A 88 -1.10 15.54 -0.96
C THR A 88 -1.93 16.71 -1.45
N LEU A 89 -3.14 16.47 -1.94
CA LEU A 89 -4.03 17.54 -2.39
C LEU A 89 -4.54 18.39 -1.21
N ALA A 90 -5.09 17.77 -0.17
CA ALA A 90 -5.68 18.48 0.95
C ALA A 90 -4.64 19.22 1.80
N ILE A 91 -3.57 18.52 2.16
CA ILE A 91 -2.60 18.99 3.15
C ILE A 91 -1.36 19.59 2.46
N GLY A 92 -0.94 19.03 1.32
CA GLY A 92 0.21 19.53 0.57
C GLY A 92 -0.11 20.73 -0.32
N VAL A 93 -1.36 20.86 -0.79
CA VAL A 93 -1.78 21.96 -1.69
C VAL A 93 -2.79 22.89 -1.03
N LEU A 94 -3.93 22.39 -0.56
CA LEU A 94 -5.02 23.27 -0.10
C LEU A 94 -4.71 24.00 1.21
N VAL A 95 -3.97 23.37 2.14
CA VAL A 95 -3.56 24.03 3.40
C VAL A 95 -2.51 25.14 3.18
N PRO A 96 -1.42 24.94 2.41
CA PRO A 96 -0.41 25.97 2.21
C PRO A 96 -0.86 27.10 1.28
N LEU A 97 -1.74 26.83 0.30
CA LEU A 97 -2.16 27.81 -0.70
C LEU A 97 -2.66 29.15 -0.11
N PRO A 98 -3.63 29.19 0.82
CA PRO A 98 -4.04 30.45 1.43
C PRO A 98 -2.91 31.14 2.21
N MET A 99 -2.01 30.37 2.85
CA MET A 99 -0.88 30.93 3.58
C MET A 99 0.14 31.57 2.63
N THR A 100 0.43 30.92 1.50
CA THR A 100 1.34 31.47 0.48
C THR A 100 0.75 32.71 -0.20
N LEU A 101 -0.57 32.77 -0.39
CA LEU A 101 -1.25 33.95 -0.93
C LEU A 101 -1.29 35.11 0.08
N ALA A 102 -1.44 34.82 1.37
CA ALA A 102 -1.54 35.85 2.42
C ALA A 102 -0.17 36.38 2.89
N LEU A 103 0.83 35.50 3.02
CA LEU A 103 2.14 35.82 3.62
C LEU A 103 3.28 35.91 2.59
N GLY A 104 3.04 35.50 1.34
CA GLY A 104 4.08 35.35 0.32
C GLY A 104 4.80 33.99 0.41
N SER A 105 5.34 33.53 -0.73
CA SER A 105 6.06 32.24 -0.85
C SER A 105 7.35 32.17 -0.02
N ASP A 106 7.97 33.32 0.21
CA ASP A 106 9.27 33.43 0.86
C ASP A 106 9.16 33.56 2.38
N SER A 107 7.93 33.60 2.90
CA SER A 107 7.69 33.70 4.33
C SER A 107 8.11 32.43 5.07
N PRO A 108 9.03 32.51 6.04
CA PRO A 108 9.44 31.37 6.85
C PRO A 108 8.26 30.72 7.59
N LEU A 109 7.25 31.51 7.97
CA LEU A 109 6.05 31.02 8.64
C LEU A 109 5.19 30.16 7.70
N ALA A 110 5.00 30.59 6.45
CA ALA A 110 4.24 29.81 5.47
C ALA A 110 4.94 28.47 5.15
N GLN A 111 6.27 28.47 5.07
CA GLN A 111 7.06 27.26 4.87
C GLN A 111 6.98 26.33 6.08
N ALA A 112 7.08 26.85 7.31
CA ALA A 112 6.97 26.05 8.53
C ALA A 112 5.60 25.36 8.65
N ILE A 113 4.51 26.08 8.32
CA ILE A 113 3.16 25.52 8.30
C ILE A 113 3.06 24.43 7.23
N SER A 114 3.57 24.68 6.02
CA SER A 114 3.56 23.70 4.93
C SER A 114 4.34 22.43 5.29
N LEU A 115 5.54 22.55 5.85
CA LEU A 115 6.34 21.41 6.30
C LEU A 115 5.64 20.62 7.42
N SER A 116 5.05 21.31 8.40
CA SER A 116 4.31 20.67 9.49
C SER A 116 3.09 19.92 8.97
N ALA A 117 2.36 20.52 8.03
CA ALA A 117 1.23 19.91 7.35
C ALA A 117 1.68 18.63 6.61
N TRP A 118 2.76 18.69 5.82
CA TRP A 118 3.34 17.54 5.14
C TRP A 118 3.70 16.40 6.11
N LEU A 119 4.35 16.71 7.23
CA LEU A 119 4.69 15.72 8.25
C LEU A 119 3.45 15.05 8.85
N LEU A 120 2.41 15.83 9.18
CA LEU A 120 1.15 15.29 9.67
C LEU A 120 0.48 14.38 8.63
N GLY A 121 0.49 14.79 7.35
CA GLY A 121 0.00 13.97 6.26
C GLY A 121 0.71 12.63 6.16
N MET A 122 2.05 12.63 6.27
CA MET A 122 2.85 11.40 6.23
C MET A 122 2.58 10.49 7.43
N ILE A 123 2.39 11.06 8.62
CA ILE A 123 2.02 10.29 9.82
C ILE A 123 0.66 9.58 9.64
N VAL A 124 -0.27 10.16 8.90
CA VAL A 124 -1.58 9.53 8.64
C VAL A 124 -1.47 8.43 7.58
N VAL A 125 -0.68 8.65 6.52
CA VAL A 125 -0.64 7.76 5.36
C VAL A 125 0.30 6.56 5.55
N LEU A 126 1.40 6.71 6.28
CA LEU A 126 2.44 5.67 6.37
C LEU A 126 2.07 4.45 7.25
N PRO A 127 1.47 4.59 8.45
CA PRO A 127 1.27 3.46 9.37
C PRO A 127 0.40 2.31 8.87
N PRO A 128 -0.66 2.50 8.06
CA PRO A 128 -1.54 1.41 7.64
C PRO A 128 -0.83 0.28 6.88
N LEU A 129 0.12 0.60 6.01
CA LEU A 129 0.79 -0.39 5.17
C LEU A 129 1.57 -1.44 5.98
N PRO A 130 2.50 -1.08 6.89
CA PRO A 130 3.23 -2.08 7.67
C PRO A 130 2.29 -2.92 8.55
N ILE A 131 1.20 -2.34 9.06
CA ILE A 131 0.18 -3.09 9.83
C ILE A 131 -0.51 -4.12 8.94
N TRP A 132 -0.96 -3.74 7.74
CA TRP A 132 -1.61 -4.67 6.81
C TRP A 132 -0.67 -5.79 6.35
N MET A 133 0.58 -5.46 6.03
CA MET A 133 1.56 -6.46 5.63
C MET A 133 1.89 -7.42 6.78
N ALA A 134 1.94 -6.92 8.01
CA ALA A 134 2.10 -7.75 9.20
C ALA A 134 0.94 -8.74 9.39
N LEU A 135 -0.31 -8.27 9.23
CA LEU A 135 -1.52 -9.10 9.33
C LEU A 135 -1.59 -10.14 8.20
N LEU A 136 -1.29 -9.74 6.97
CA LEU A 136 -1.24 -10.64 5.81
C LEU A 136 -0.16 -11.72 6.01
N TYR A 137 1.01 -11.33 6.51
CA TYR A 137 2.09 -12.25 6.82
C TYR A 137 1.65 -13.29 7.84
N ARG A 138 1.10 -12.83 8.97
CA ARG A 138 0.61 -13.71 10.04
C ARG A 138 -0.46 -14.67 9.54
N SER A 139 -1.45 -14.18 8.78
CA SER A 139 -2.50 -15.02 8.20
C SER A 139 -1.94 -16.12 7.28
N ASN A 140 -0.96 -15.79 6.43
CA ASN A 140 -0.33 -16.77 5.55
C ASN A 140 0.55 -17.76 6.32
N ALA A 141 1.27 -17.28 7.34
CA ALA A 141 2.12 -18.11 8.19
C ALA A 141 1.28 -19.14 8.98
N GLU A 142 0.18 -18.72 9.59
CA GLU A 142 -0.77 -19.59 10.29
C GLU A 142 -1.41 -20.62 9.35
N ALA A 143 -1.86 -20.17 8.17
CA ALA A 143 -2.45 -21.06 7.16
C ALA A 143 -1.46 -22.09 6.61
N ARG A 144 -0.17 -21.72 6.45
CA ARG A 144 0.88 -22.63 5.96
C ARG A 144 1.40 -23.57 7.06
N ALA A 145 1.45 -23.12 8.30
CA ALA A 145 1.81 -23.96 9.45
C ALA A 145 0.77 -25.07 9.72
N GLY A 146 -0.41 -24.99 9.10
CA GLY A 146 -1.40 -26.05 9.14
C GLY A 146 -2.21 -26.07 10.43
N GLY A 147 -2.47 -24.93 11.06
CA GLY A 147 -3.38 -24.85 12.22
C GLY A 147 -4.76 -25.48 11.94
N ASP A 148 -5.22 -25.42 10.69
CA ASP A 148 -6.44 -26.11 10.22
C ASP A 148 -6.27 -27.62 10.05
N LEU A 149 -5.06 -28.11 9.76
CA LEU A 149 -4.80 -29.55 9.60
C LEU A 149 -4.78 -30.25 10.95
N GLU A 150 -4.19 -29.62 11.97
CA GLU A 150 -4.16 -30.16 13.33
C GLU A 150 -5.58 -30.27 13.91
N ALA A 151 -6.41 -29.24 13.72
CA ALA A 151 -7.82 -29.27 14.11
C ALA A 151 -8.62 -30.36 13.35
N ARG A 152 -8.37 -30.53 12.05
CA ARG A 152 -9.03 -31.56 11.23
C ARG A 152 -8.57 -32.99 11.56
N VAL A 153 -7.29 -33.17 11.86
CA VAL A 153 -6.74 -34.46 12.33
C VAL A 153 -7.29 -34.80 13.70
N GLN A 154 -7.42 -33.83 14.62
CA GLN A 154 -8.06 -34.06 15.91
C GLN A 154 -9.55 -34.36 15.79
N ALA A 155 -10.28 -33.69 14.89
CA ALA A 155 -11.69 -33.99 14.62
C ALA A 155 -11.87 -35.40 14.06
N TRP A 156 -11.08 -35.77 13.04
CA TRP A 156 -11.06 -37.12 12.48
C TRP A 156 -10.69 -38.18 13.54
N ALA A 157 -9.69 -37.90 14.39
CA ALA A 157 -9.28 -38.83 15.45
C ALA A 157 -10.37 -39.03 16.52
N ARG A 158 -11.17 -38.00 16.82
CA ARG A 158 -12.33 -38.11 17.73
C ARG A 158 -13.48 -38.91 17.10
N GLU A 159 -13.73 -38.72 15.80
CA GLU A 159 -14.71 -39.51 15.05
C GLU A 159 -14.29 -40.98 14.97
N ALA A 160 -13.01 -41.26 14.68
CA ALA A 160 -12.46 -42.62 14.59
C ALA A 160 -12.37 -43.33 15.96
N ALA A 161 -12.22 -42.60 17.07
CA ALA A 161 -12.24 -43.17 18.42
C ALA A 161 -13.67 -43.37 18.97
N GLY A 162 -14.68 -42.83 18.30
CA GLY A 162 -16.11 -42.97 18.63
C GLY A 162 -16.85 -44.04 17.82
N SER A 163 -16.16 -44.75 16.91
CA SER A 163 -16.65 -45.89 16.13
C SER A 163 -15.95 -47.19 16.55
#